data_AF-A0A847EEP2-F1
#
_entry.id   AF-A0A847EEP2-F1
#
_cell.length_a   1.000
_cell.length_b   1.000
_cell.length_c   1.000
_cell.angle_alpha   90.00
_cell.angle_beta   90.00
_cell.angle_gamma   90.00
#
_symmetry.space_group_name_H-M   'P 1'
#
loop_
_entity.id
_entity.type
_entity.pdbx_description
1 polymer ?
#
loop_
_entity_poly.entity_id
_entity_poly.type
_entity_poly.pdbx_seq_one_letter_code
_entity_poly.pdbx_strand_id
1 'polypeptide(L)' 'MISKQALEEFKEIWRQENPGQDIDDATAMDQAVALLTLMDTVYKPVKKDWLEKYKNEVTKENSDDKGGVK' A
#
# COMPACT_ATOMS: atom_id res chain seq x y z
N MET A 1 -10.90 3.15 -16.62
CA MET A 1 -10.90 4.63 -16.51
C MET A 1 -11.44 4.98 -15.13
N ILE A 2 -10.78 5.86 -14.38
CA ILE A 2 -11.19 6.19 -13.01
C ILE A 2 -12.46 7.07 -13.00
N SER A 3 -13.18 7.10 -11.88
CA SER A 3 -14.35 7.96 -11.74
C SER A 3 -13.93 9.44 -11.71
N LYS A 4 -14.87 10.34 -12.06
CA LYS A 4 -14.63 11.80 -11.94
C LYS A 4 -14.26 12.21 -10.52
N GLN A 5 -14.93 11.64 -9.52
CA GLN A 5 -14.63 11.90 -8.12
C GLN A 5 -13.19 11.52 -7.77
N ALA A 6 -12.73 10.32 -8.17
CA ALA A 6 -11.37 9.87 -7.90
C ALA A 6 -10.32 10.74 -8.61
N LEU A 7 -10.63 11.27 -9.80
CA LEU A 7 -9.75 12.21 -10.51
C LEU A 7 -9.63 13.54 -9.76
N GLU A 8 -10.74 14.07 -9.23
CA GLU A 8 -10.72 15.32 -8.44
C GLU A 8 -9.98 15.14 -7.11
N GLU A 9 -10.17 14.00 -6.44
CA GLU A 9 -9.41 13.64 -5.24
C GLU A 9 -7.90 13.54 -5.54
N PHE A 10 -7.53 12.95 -6.69
CA PHE A 10 -6.14 12.90 -7.14
C PHE A 10 -5.54 14.29 -7.36
N LYS A 11 -6.26 15.17 -8.08
CA LYS A 11 -5.81 16.55 -8.32
C LYS A 11 -5.66 17.34 -7.01
N GLU A 12 -6.54 17.11 -6.05
CA GLU A 12 -6.46 17.74 -4.73
C GLU A 12 -5.19 17.32 -3.99
N ILE A 13 -4.89 16.03 -3.95
CA ILE A 13 -3.64 15.53 -3.36
C ILE A 13 -2.43 16.13 -4.10
N TRP A 14 -2.46 16.18 -5.45
CA TRP A 14 -1.38 16.78 -6.23
C TRP A 14 -1.09 18.24 -5.81
N ARG A 15 -2.13 19.07 -5.64
CA ARG A 15 -1.98 20.47 -5.21
C ARG A 15 -1.42 20.59 -3.80
N GLN A 16 -1.78 19.67 -2.89
CA GLN A 16 -1.24 19.63 -1.54
C GLN A 16 0.25 19.28 -1.52
N GLU A 17 0.65 18.32 -2.33
CA GLU A 17 2.05 17.86 -2.45
C GLU A 17 2.90 18.80 -3.32
N ASN A 18 2.29 19.59 -4.22
CA ASN A 18 2.96 20.54 -5.12
C ASN A 18 2.37 21.95 -5.00
N PRO A 19 2.63 22.68 -3.91
CA PRO A 19 2.05 24.01 -3.69
C PRO A 19 2.35 24.99 -4.83
N GLY A 20 1.31 25.67 -5.31
CA GLY A 20 1.41 26.65 -6.40
C GLY A 20 1.45 26.04 -7.80
N GLN A 21 1.30 24.72 -7.93
CA GLN A 21 1.13 24.02 -9.20
C GLN A 21 -0.28 23.48 -9.33
N ASP A 22 -0.77 23.39 -10.56
CA ASP A 22 -2.01 22.70 -10.90
C ASP A 22 -1.74 21.69 -12.01
N ILE A 23 -2.64 20.72 -12.16
CA ILE A 23 -2.51 19.64 -13.13
C ILE A 23 -3.79 19.54 -13.96
N ASP A 24 -3.63 19.51 -15.29
CA ASP A 24 -4.76 19.38 -16.19
C ASP A 24 -5.35 17.97 -16.16
N ASP A 25 -6.61 17.85 -16.58
CA ASP A 25 -7.38 16.61 -16.57
C ASP A 25 -6.71 15.45 -17.32
N ALA A 26 -6.07 15.72 -18.46
CA ALA A 26 -5.46 14.67 -19.27
C ALA A 26 -4.21 14.12 -18.56
N THR A 27 -3.34 15.02 -18.10
CA THR A 27 -2.14 14.64 -17.35
C THR A 27 -2.50 13.93 -16.04
N ALA A 28 -3.51 14.42 -15.32
CA ALA A 28 -3.97 13.80 -14.08
C ALA A 28 -4.54 12.39 -14.31
N MET A 29 -5.29 12.18 -15.40
CA MET A 29 -5.80 10.87 -15.76
C MET A 29 -4.67 9.89 -16.07
N ASP A 30 -3.69 10.31 -16.88
CA ASP A 30 -2.55 9.46 -17.26
C ASP A 30 -1.72 9.04 -16.04
N GLN A 31 -1.43 9.99 -15.14
CA GLN A 31 -0.69 9.70 -13.91
C GLN A 31 -1.46 8.79 -12.96
N ALA A 32 -2.77 9.01 -12.80
CA ALA A 32 -3.60 8.15 -11.95
C ALA A 32 -3.65 6.71 -12.48
N VAL A 33 -3.75 6.53 -13.81
CA VAL A 33 -3.70 5.19 -14.44
C VAL A 33 -2.33 4.55 -14.26
N ALA A 34 -1.24 5.31 -14.41
CA ALA A 34 0.12 4.81 -14.18
C ALA A 34 0.31 4.35 -12.73
N LEU A 35 -0.20 5.12 -11.76
CA LEU A 35 -0.17 4.76 -10.34
C LEU A 35 -0.91 3.46 -10.06
N LEU A 36 -2.13 3.29 -10.60
CA LEU A 36 -2.89 2.06 -10.43
C LEU A 36 -2.15 0.86 -11.04
N THR A 37 -1.52 1.03 -12.20
CA THR A 37 -0.73 -0.01 -12.86
C THR A 37 0.49 -0.40 -12.02
N LEU A 38 1.18 0.59 -11.45
CA LEU A 38 2.30 0.37 -10.54
C LEU A 38 1.85 -0.40 -9.30
N MET A 39 0.74 0.02 -8.68
CA MET A 39 0.19 -0.63 -7.50
C MET A 39 -0.23 -2.06 -7.80
N ASP A 40 -0.88 -2.34 -8.92
CA ASP A 40 -1.23 -3.71 -9.32
C ASP A 40 0.02 -4.60 -9.49
N THR A 41 1.11 -4.02 -10.01
CA THR A 41 2.38 -4.74 -10.21
C THR A 41 3.13 -5.00 -8.90
N VAL A 42 3.17 -4.00 -8.02
CA VAL A 42 4.01 -4.00 -6.82
C VAL A 42 3.28 -4.55 -5.60
N TYR A 43 1.98 -4.28 -5.47
CA TYR A 43 1.17 -4.71 -4.34
C TYR A 43 0.88 -6.20 -4.43
N LYS A 44 1.70 -7.00 -3.76
CA LYS A 44 1.49 -8.44 -3.60
C LYS A 44 0.84 -8.71 -2.25
N PRO A 45 -0.47 -9.01 -2.20
CA PRO A 45 -1.12 -9.31 -0.94
C PRO A 45 -0.44 -10.51 -0.27
N VAL A 46 -0.11 -10.37 1.01
CA VAL A 46 0.45 -11.48 1.80
C VAL A 46 -0.61 -12.57 1.89
N LYS A 47 -0.26 -13.80 1.47
CA LYS A 47 -1.17 -14.95 1.58
C LYS A 47 -1.51 -15.18 3.05
N LYS A 48 -2.79 -15.42 3.36
CA LYS A 48 -3.26 -15.69 4.73
C LYS A 48 -2.46 -16.81 5.40
N ASP A 49 -2.16 -17.86 4.66
CA ASP A 49 -1.35 -18.99 5.13
C ASP A 49 0.08 -18.59 5.54
N TRP A 50 0.68 -17.59 4.90
CA TRP A 50 2.00 -17.07 5.27
C TRP A 50 1.93 -16.30 6.59
N LEU A 51 0.86 -15.53 6.77
CA LEU A 51 0.55 -14.84 8.02
C LEU A 51 0.31 -15.83 9.17
N GLU A 52 -0.41 -16.93 8.92
CA GLU A 52 -0.66 -17.97 9.93
C GLU A 52 0.60 -18.74 10.31
N LYS A 53 1.44 -19.11 9.34
CA LYS A 53 2.76 -19.72 9.60
C LYS A 53 3.65 -18.81 10.44
N TYR A 54 3.76 -17.53 10.06
CA TYR A 54 4.54 -16.55 10.82
C TYR A 54 4.05 -16.43 12.27
N LYS A 55 2.73 -16.34 12.50
CA LYS A 55 2.17 -16.32 13.86
C LYS A 55 2.55 -17.56 14.66
N ASN A 56 2.48 -18.74 14.05
CA ASN A 56 2.83 -20.00 14.71
C ASN A 56 4.33 -20.12 15.01
N GLU A 57 5.20 -19.57 14.15
CA GLU A 57 6.66 -19.52 14.37
C GLU A 57 7.02 -18.54 15.50
N VAL A 58 6.45 -17.34 15.51
CA VAL A 58 6.64 -16.35 16.59
C VAL A 58 6.14 -16.89 17.94
N THR A 59 5.08 -17.70 17.95
CA THR A 59 4.56 -18.28 19.20
C THR A 59 5.47 -19.39 19.75
N LYS A 60 6.19 -20.12 18.88
CA LYS A 60 7.13 -21.18 19.29
C LYS A 60 8.45 -20.62 19.82
N GLU A 61 9.00 -19.58 19.20
CA GLU A 61 10.24 -18.95 19.70
C GLU A 61 10.06 -18.32 21.09
N ASN A 62 8.87 -17.81 21.41
CA ASN A 62 8.57 -17.23 22.72
C ASN A 62 8.24 -18.26 23.82
N SER A 63 7.99 -19.54 23.48
CA SER A 63 7.75 -20.59 24.46
C SER A 63 9.01 -21.35 24.89
N ASP A 64 10.07 -21.28 24.08
CA ASP A 64 11.31 -22.03 24.33
C ASP A 64 12.31 -21.27 25.24
N ASP A 65 12.05 -20.00 25.56
CA ASP A 65 12.92 -19.14 26.40
C ASP A 65 12.45 -19.03 27.88
N LYS A 66 11.62 -19.96 28.38
CA LYS A 66 11.24 -20.03 29.82
C LYS A 66 11.76 -21.26 30.55
N GLY A 67 12.80 -21.89 30.02
CA GLY A 67 13.36 -23.13 30.56
C GLY A 67 14.86 -23.06 30.85
N GLY A 68 15.26 -22.40 31.94
CA GLY A 68 16.51 -22.76 32.62
C GLY A 68 17.37 -21.61 33.11
N VAL A 69 17.18 -21.25 34.38
CA VAL A 69 18.32 -21.00 35.27
C VAL A 69 18.06 -21.86 36.51
N LYS A 70 18.87 -22.91 36.66
CA LYS A 70 18.99 -23.71 37.88
C LYS A 70 19.70 -22.91 38.96
#